data_AF-A0A371WHG1-F1
#
_entry.id   AF-A0A371WHG1-F1
#
_cell.length_a   1.000
_cell.length_b   1.000
_cell.length_c   1.000
_cell.angle_alpha   90.00
_cell.angle_beta   90.00
_cell.angle_gamma   90.00
#
_symmetry.space_group_name_H-M   'P 1'
#
loop_
_entity.id
_entity.type
_entity.pdbx_description
1 polymer ?
#
loop_
_entity_poly.entity_id
_entity_poly.type
_entity_poly.pdbx_seq_one_letter_code
_entity_poly.pdbx_strand_id
1 'polypeptide(L)'
;MFHSGPLDQGVAMRVSLLILAFSCMAGAALLARNAWAQQAEPLGGCLSPQEMREAVPEHHLADSYRVIKHVSSEHRAEAVGAKLCRQGGKFVYELTLLPHDAKEVLHVLVDAMTGETLSGKPPK
;
A
#
# COMPACT_ATOMS: atom_id res chain seq x y z
N MET A 1 -54.26 -57.56 3.24
CA MET A 1 -53.63 -57.09 4.49
C MET A 1 -52.19 -56.76 4.15
N PHE A 2 -51.68 -55.54 4.10
CA PHE A 2 -51.92 -54.34 4.88
C PHE A 2 -51.74 -53.10 3.98
N HIS A 3 -52.53 -52.08 4.31
CA HIS A 3 -52.60 -50.75 3.72
C HIS A 3 -51.30 -49.95 3.92
N SER A 4 -50.96 -49.15 2.90
CA SER A 4 -50.02 -48.04 2.98
C SER A 4 -50.52 -46.98 3.98
N GLY A 5 -49.64 -46.50 4.86
CA GLY A 5 -49.89 -45.38 5.78
C GLY A 5 -48.92 -44.22 5.50
N PRO A 6 -49.40 -42.96 5.37
CA PRO A 6 -48.58 -41.81 5.05
C PRO A 6 -48.19 -41.07 6.33
N LEU A 7 -46.92 -41.08 6.73
CA LEU A 7 -46.42 -40.30 7.88
C LEU A 7 -44.98 -39.82 7.63
N ASP A 8 -44.76 -39.13 6.50
CA ASP A 8 -43.50 -38.43 6.18
C ASP A 8 -43.61 -36.90 6.34
N GLN A 9 -44.70 -36.37 6.91
CA GLN A 9 -44.95 -34.92 6.93
C GLN A 9 -44.39 -34.16 8.15
N GLY A 10 -44.01 -34.84 9.24
CA GLY A 10 -43.59 -34.18 10.48
C GLY A 10 -42.09 -33.80 10.54
N VAL A 11 -41.23 -34.59 9.88
CA VAL A 11 -39.77 -34.42 9.97
C VAL A 11 -39.29 -33.36 8.97
N ALA A 12 -39.82 -33.39 7.75
CA ALA A 12 -39.49 -32.40 6.71
C ALA A 12 -39.78 -30.97 7.16
N MET A 13 -40.92 -30.73 7.84
CA MET A 13 -41.35 -29.40 8.26
C MET A 13 -40.49 -28.81 9.39
N ARG A 14 -39.93 -29.63 10.27
CA ARG A 14 -39.02 -29.21 11.36
C ARG A 14 -37.61 -28.90 10.85
N VAL A 15 -37.14 -29.67 9.87
CA VAL A 15 -35.83 -29.45 9.22
C VAL A 15 -35.88 -28.18 8.36
N SER A 16 -36.97 -27.94 7.62
CA SER A 16 -37.15 -26.71 6.83
C SER A 16 -37.22 -25.44 7.70
N LEU A 17 -37.81 -25.50 8.90
CA LEU A 17 -37.89 -24.33 9.79
C LEU A 17 -36.53 -23.94 10.37
N LEU A 18 -35.65 -24.91 10.66
CA LEU A 18 -34.30 -24.64 11.19
C LEU A 18 -33.35 -24.07 10.13
N ILE A 19 -33.51 -24.47 8.87
CA ILE A 19 -32.68 -23.97 7.75
C ILE A 19 -33.00 -22.51 7.40
N LEU A 20 -34.29 -22.11 7.46
CA LEU A 20 -34.70 -20.73 7.17
C LEU A 20 -34.24 -19.72 8.24
N ALA A 21 -34.18 -20.12 9.52
CA ALA A 21 -33.69 -19.25 10.59
C ALA A 21 -32.18 -18.99 10.51
N PHE A 22 -31.38 -19.98 10.07
CA PHE A 22 -29.93 -19.83 9.90
C PHE A 22 -29.54 -18.94 8.71
N SER A 23 -30.40 -18.84 7.69
CA SER A 23 -30.12 -18.06 6.48
C SER A 23 -30.23 -16.54 6.70
N CYS A 24 -31.03 -16.08 7.67
CA CYS A 24 -31.18 -14.65 7.95
C CYS A 24 -29.99 -14.02 8.69
N MET A 25 -29.21 -14.79 9.46
CA MET A 25 -28.07 -14.25 10.21
C MET A 25 -26.76 -14.17 9.40
N ALA A 26 -26.66 -14.88 8.27
CA ALA A 26 -25.46 -14.84 7.42
C ALA A 26 -25.49 -13.72 6.36
N GLY A 27 -26.67 -13.15 6.06
CA GLY A 27 -26.84 -12.15 4.99
C GLY A 27 -26.36 -10.73 5.35
N ALA A 28 -26.42 -10.34 6.63
CA ALA A 28 -26.12 -8.97 7.04
C ALA A 28 -24.62 -8.65 7.16
N ALA A 29 -23.76 -9.66 7.36
CA ALA A 29 -22.32 -9.47 7.54
C ALA A 29 -21.55 -9.25 6.23
N LEU A 30 -22.15 -9.56 5.08
CA LEU A 30 -21.47 -9.50 3.78
C LEU A 30 -21.55 -8.13 3.10
N LEU A 31 -22.51 -7.27 3.48
CA LEU A 31 -22.68 -5.95 2.85
C LEU A 31 -21.94 -4.80 3.56
N ALA A 32 -21.37 -5.03 4.75
CA ALA A 32 -20.66 -4.00 5.51
C ALA A 32 -19.13 -3.95 5.25
N ARG A 33 -18.57 -4.86 4.44
CA ARG A 33 -17.11 -4.99 4.27
C ARG A 33 -16.46 -3.99 3.30
N ASN A 34 -17.21 -3.16 2.59
CA ASN A 34 -16.67 -2.29 1.53
C ASN A 34 -16.91 -0.78 1.75
N ALA A 35 -17.48 -0.36 2.88
CA ALA A 35 -17.58 1.06 3.24
C ALA A 35 -16.23 1.67 3.68
N TRP A 36 -15.18 0.84 3.79
CA TRP A 36 -13.78 1.27 3.89
C TRP A 36 -13.04 0.96 2.59
N ALA A 37 -13.62 1.36 1.45
CA ALA A 37 -12.76 1.86 0.39
C ALA A 37 -12.04 3.06 1.00
N GLN A 38 -10.84 2.79 1.47
CA GLN A 38 -9.88 3.74 1.99
C GLN A 38 -10.06 5.03 1.21
N GLN A 39 -10.26 6.15 1.90
CA GLN A 39 -9.80 7.43 1.36
C GLN A 39 -8.33 7.18 1.03
N ALA A 40 -8.06 6.84 -0.23
CA ALA A 40 -6.77 7.05 -0.83
C ALA A 40 -6.64 8.57 -0.79
N GLU A 41 -6.11 9.09 0.32
CA GLU A 41 -5.29 10.29 0.31
C GLU A 41 -4.54 10.23 -1.02
N PRO A 42 -4.63 11.27 -1.88
CA PRO A 42 -3.98 11.23 -3.17
C PRO A 42 -2.57 10.73 -2.92
N LEU A 43 -2.26 9.53 -3.44
CA LEU A 43 -0.95 8.92 -3.30
C LEU A 43 -0.01 9.94 -3.90
N GLY A 44 0.59 10.77 -3.05
CA GLY A 44 1.19 11.99 -3.52
C GLY A 44 2.31 11.60 -4.45
N GLY A 45 2.14 11.97 -5.71
CA GLY A 45 3.06 11.60 -6.76
C GLY A 45 4.44 12.18 -6.49
N CYS A 46 5.38 11.79 -7.34
CA CYS A 46 6.64 12.49 -7.38
C CYS A 46 6.42 13.91 -7.93
N LEU A 47 7.01 14.87 -7.24
CA LEU A 47 7.00 16.28 -7.61
C LEU A 47 7.75 16.47 -8.93
N SER A 48 7.27 17.43 -9.71
CA SER A 48 8.03 17.98 -10.82
C SER A 48 9.29 18.71 -10.31
N PRO A 49 10.29 18.97 -11.18
CA PRO A 49 11.47 19.73 -10.79
C PRO A 49 11.16 21.13 -10.27
N GLN A 50 10.08 21.77 -10.73
CA GLN A 50 9.67 23.07 -10.22
C GLN A 50 9.12 22.95 -8.79
N GLU A 51 8.12 22.09 -8.58
CA GLU A 51 7.53 21.85 -7.26
C GLU A 51 8.60 21.42 -6.26
N MET A 52 9.58 20.60 -6.68
CA MET A 52 10.70 20.19 -5.83
C MET A 52 11.56 21.38 -5.39
N ARG A 53 11.89 22.30 -6.30
CA ARG A 53 12.69 23.51 -5.97
C ARG A 53 11.97 24.43 -4.98
N GLU A 54 10.64 24.44 -5.02
CA GLU A 54 9.80 25.20 -4.10
C GLU A 54 9.66 24.48 -2.74
N ALA A 55 9.37 23.18 -2.77
CA ALA A 55 9.13 22.36 -1.57
C ALA A 55 10.37 22.19 -0.66
N VAL A 56 11.58 22.11 -1.24
CA VAL A 56 12.81 21.93 -0.45
C VAL A 56 13.02 23.05 0.57
N PRO A 57 13.05 24.35 0.17
CA PRO A 57 13.16 25.43 1.14
C PRO A 57 11.88 25.62 1.96
N GLU A 58 10.69 25.44 1.38
CA GLU A 58 9.40 25.63 2.08
C GLU A 58 9.23 24.70 3.27
N HIS A 59 9.65 23.44 3.12
CA HIS A 59 9.51 22.42 4.16
C HIS A 59 10.82 22.11 4.89
N HIS A 60 11.87 22.89 4.65
CA HIS A 60 13.19 22.70 5.25
C HIS A 60 13.75 21.28 5.04
N LEU A 61 13.57 20.75 3.83
CA LEU A 61 14.03 19.41 3.48
C LEU A 61 15.56 19.39 3.35
N ALA A 62 16.15 18.21 3.56
CA ALA A 62 17.56 17.97 3.33
C ALA A 62 17.94 18.31 1.88
N ASP A 63 19.08 18.98 1.70
CA ASP A 63 19.56 19.36 0.37
C ASP A 63 19.75 18.13 -0.51
N SER A 64 19.08 18.14 -1.68
CA SER A 64 19.02 16.96 -2.54
C SER A 64 20.39 16.56 -3.08
N TYR A 65 21.26 17.54 -3.38
CA TYR A 65 22.60 17.25 -3.86
C TYR A 65 23.44 16.55 -2.79
N ARG A 66 23.37 17.04 -1.54
CA ARG A 66 24.07 16.41 -0.40
C ARG A 66 23.57 15.00 -0.13
N VAL A 67 22.25 14.79 -0.14
CA VAL A 67 21.63 13.47 0.04
C VAL A 67 22.10 12.51 -1.04
N ILE A 68 21.96 12.89 -2.32
CA ILE A 68 22.35 12.05 -3.46
C ILE A 68 23.83 11.68 -3.37
N LYS A 69 24.71 12.66 -3.09
CA LYS A 69 26.15 12.44 -2.98
C LYS A 69 26.50 11.49 -1.84
N HIS A 70 25.88 11.67 -0.68
CA HIS A 70 26.14 10.83 0.49
C HIS A 70 25.73 9.38 0.21
N VAL A 71 24.48 9.15 -0.21
CA VAL A 71 23.95 7.81 -0.44
C VAL A 71 24.68 7.11 -1.59
N SER A 72 25.01 7.83 -2.67
CA SER A 72 25.83 7.30 -3.77
C SER A 72 27.19 6.80 -3.27
N SER A 73 27.83 7.54 -2.37
CA SER A 73 29.11 7.15 -1.76
C SER A 73 28.98 5.93 -0.86
N GLU A 74 27.92 5.83 -0.05
CA GLU A 74 27.69 4.67 0.83
C GLU A 74 27.50 3.37 0.04
N HIS A 75 26.82 3.45 -1.10
CA HIS A 75 26.57 2.31 -1.97
C HIS A 75 27.66 2.04 -3.01
N ARG A 76 28.70 2.89 -3.11
CA ARG A 76 29.71 2.86 -4.19
C ARG A 76 29.04 2.79 -5.57
N ALA A 77 28.11 3.72 -5.79
CA ALA A 77 27.24 3.75 -6.95
C ALA A 77 27.11 5.17 -7.50
N GLU A 78 26.66 5.29 -8.75
CA GLU A 78 26.26 6.57 -9.35
C GLU A 78 24.74 6.71 -9.34
N ALA A 79 24.24 7.89 -8.95
CA ALA A 79 22.81 8.16 -9.07
C ALA A 79 22.44 8.45 -10.53
N VAL A 80 21.62 7.59 -11.11
CA VAL A 80 21.09 7.72 -12.48
C VAL A 80 19.67 8.28 -12.51
N GLY A 81 19.04 8.42 -11.34
CA GLY A 81 17.75 9.07 -11.17
C GLY A 81 17.50 9.50 -9.73
N ALA A 82 16.84 10.64 -9.56
CA ALA A 82 16.41 11.15 -8.26
C ALA A 82 15.06 11.83 -8.41
N LYS A 83 14.13 11.52 -7.50
CA LYS A 83 12.81 12.15 -7.42
C LYS A 83 12.52 12.53 -5.97
N LEU A 84 11.73 13.59 -5.77
CA LEU A 84 11.12 13.92 -4.49
C LEU A 84 9.64 13.57 -4.59
N CYS A 85 9.13 12.71 -3.71
CA CYS A 85 7.76 12.22 -3.78
C CYS A 85 7.03 12.41 -2.45
N ARG A 86 5.71 12.57 -2.51
CA ARG A 86 4.89 12.83 -1.34
C ARG A 86 4.12 11.59 -0.91
N GLN A 87 4.69 10.79 -0.02
CA GLN A 87 4.11 9.50 0.37
C GLN A 87 3.59 9.54 1.81
N GLY A 88 2.30 9.22 2.00
CA GLY A 88 1.69 9.15 3.34
C GLY A 88 1.85 10.44 4.15
N GLY A 89 1.73 11.60 3.49
CA GLY A 89 1.90 12.92 4.12
C GLY A 89 3.36 13.34 4.38
N LYS A 90 4.35 12.54 3.95
CA LYS A 90 5.78 12.83 4.11
C LYS A 90 6.45 13.05 2.76
N PHE A 91 7.59 13.73 2.80
CA PHE A 91 8.48 13.87 1.66
C PHE A 91 9.55 12.78 1.70
N VAL A 92 9.72 12.08 0.57
CA VAL A 92 10.67 10.97 0.41
C VAL A 92 11.48 11.19 -0.87
N TYR A 93 12.80 11.11 -0.78
CA TYR A 93 13.64 11.01 -1.97
C TYR A 93 13.66 9.56 -2.46
N GLU A 94 13.32 9.35 -3.72
CA GLU A 94 13.51 8.08 -4.41
C GLU A 94 14.74 8.18 -5.30
N LEU A 95 15.79 7.44 -4.95
CA LEU A 95 17.03 7.40 -5.69
C LEU A 95 17.13 6.10 -6.48
N THR A 96 17.55 6.20 -7.72
CA THR A 96 17.94 5.06 -8.56
C THR A 96 19.44 5.13 -8.75
N LEU A 97 20.14 4.13 -8.23
CA LEU A 97 21.60 4.07 -8.19
C LEU A 97 22.09 2.93 -9.09
N LEU A 98 23.17 3.15 -9.82
CA LEU A 98 23.88 2.14 -10.58
C LEU A 98 25.21 1.85 -9.87
N PRO A 99 25.34 0.71 -9.15
CA PRO A 99 26.62 0.30 -8.58
C PRO A 99 27.66 0.12 -9.68
N HIS A 100 28.90 0.54 -9.43
CA HIS A 100 29.95 0.53 -10.44
C HIS A 100 30.22 -0.86 -11.05
N ASP A 101 30.03 -1.93 -10.27
CA ASP A 101 30.31 -3.30 -10.67
C ASP A 101 29.03 -4.13 -10.98
N ALA A 102 27.86 -3.50 -11.01
CA ALA A 102 26.58 -4.20 -11.19
C ALA A 102 25.92 -3.88 -12.54
N LYS A 103 25.13 -4.83 -13.04
CA LYS A 103 24.31 -4.66 -14.25
C LYS A 103 22.91 -4.09 -13.95
N GLU A 104 22.50 -4.11 -12.69
CA GLU A 104 21.17 -3.72 -12.24
C GLU A 104 21.25 -2.52 -11.32
N VAL A 105 20.18 -1.72 -11.33
CA VAL A 105 20.05 -0.55 -10.47
C VAL A 105 19.51 -0.93 -9.09
N LEU A 106 19.91 -0.16 -8.08
CA LEU A 106 19.36 -0.18 -6.74
C LEU A 106 18.37 0.97 -6.59
N HIS A 107 17.22 0.70 -5.99
CA HIS A 107 16.28 1.74 -5.60
C HIS A 107 16.41 1.97 -4.09
N VAL A 108 16.72 3.21 -3.71
CA VAL A 108 16.93 3.61 -2.32
C VAL A 108 15.93 4.70 -1.97
N LEU A 109 15.22 4.51 -0.87
CA LEU A 109 14.32 5.51 -0.30
C LEU A 109 15.03 6.25 0.81
N VAL A 110 14.91 7.57 0.83
CA VAL A 110 15.52 8.42 1.85
C VAL A 110 14.46 9.36 2.40
N ASP A 111 14.37 9.48 3.71
CA ASP A 111 13.49 10.46 4.36
C ASP A 111 13.99 11.87 4.02
N ALA A 112 13.15 12.70 3.41
CA ALA A 112 13.59 14.00 2.93
C ALA A 112 13.78 15.03 4.05
N MET A 113 13.29 14.78 5.27
CA MET A 113 13.51 15.67 6.42
C MET A 113 14.88 15.43 7.05
N THR A 114 15.27 14.15 7.17
CA THR A 114 16.49 13.74 7.89
C THR A 114 17.67 13.47 6.97
N GLY A 115 17.41 13.11 5.71
CA GLY A 115 18.42 12.63 4.77
C GLY A 115 18.86 11.19 5.04
N GLU A 116 18.18 10.46 5.93
CA GLU A 116 18.51 9.09 6.29
C GLU A 116 17.79 8.06 5.39
N THR A 117 18.48 6.98 5.05
CA THR A 117 17.93 5.88 4.25
C THR A 117 16.80 5.18 5.03
N LEU A 118 15.63 5.11 4.41
CA LEU A 118 14.49 4.39 4.94
C LEU A 118 14.69 2.88 4.76
N SER A 119 14.61 2.13 5.86
CA SER A 119 14.59 0.67 5.81
C SER A 119 13.22 0.20 5.33
N GLY A 120 13.05 0.06 4.02
CA GLY A 120 11.79 -0.36 3.40
C GLY A 120 11.98 -0.82 1.97
N LYS A 121 11.07 -1.66 1.48
CA LYS A 121 11.07 -2.06 0.07
C LYS A 121 10.69 -0.84 -0.79
N PRO A 122 11.47 -0.48 -1.83
CA PRO A 122 11.11 0.60 -2.73
C PRO A 122 9.74 0.32 -3.38
N PRO A 123 8.87 1.33 -3.54
CA PRO A 123 7.62 1.18 -4.26
C PRO A 123 7.91 0.74 -5.70
N LYS A 124 7.10 -0.19 -6.20
CA LYS A 124 7.17 -0.69 -7.58
C LYS A 124 6.42 0.22 -8.54
#